data_AF-A0A5S9MNU1-F1
#
_entry.id   AF-A0A5S9MNU1-F1
#
_cell.length_a   1.000
_cell.length_b   1.000
_cell.length_c   1.000
_cell.angle_alpha   90.00
_cell.angle_beta   90.00
_cell.angle_gamma   90.00
#
_symmetry.space_group_name_H-M   'P 1'
#
loop_
_entity.id
_entity.type
_entity.pdbx_description
1 polymer ?
#
loop_
_entity_poly.entity_id
_entity_poly.type
_entity_poly.pdbx_seq_one_letter_code
_entity_poly.pdbx_strand_id
1 'polypeptide(L)'
;MKNPTISLCLLCDEDFTRYIEIRGHAVLEDDLNSRFFLAMWKRLTDLDSFDFDPPGAERVTITVIAEQVSTPLLYGGKMSANTQHKPNAIAPNTHQAPPPTP
;
A
#
# COMPACT_ATOMS: atom_id res chain seq x y z
N MET A 1 -25.45 7.64 -17.58
CA MET A 1 -25.17 6.65 -16.51
C MET A 1 -23.66 6.51 -16.38
N LYS A 2 -23.12 6.50 -15.16
CA LYS A 2 -21.70 6.20 -14.90
C LYS A 2 -21.52 4.68 -14.85
N ASN A 3 -20.39 4.16 -15.36
CA ASN A 3 -20.03 2.76 -15.23
C ASN A 3 -19.16 2.59 -13.97
N PRO A 4 -19.63 1.88 -12.93
CA PRO A 4 -18.89 1.73 -11.67
C PRO A 4 -17.91 0.55 -11.67
N THR A 5 -17.77 -0.18 -12.78
CA THR A 5 -16.91 -1.37 -12.85
C THR A 5 -15.45 -1.00 -12.58
N ILE A 6 -14.78 -1.75 -11.70
CA ILE A 6 -13.40 -1.49 -11.29
C ILE A 6 -12.60 -2.80 -11.18
N SER A 7 -11.29 -2.72 -11.40
CA SER A 7 -10.31 -3.72 -10.98
C SER A 7 -9.24 -3.03 -10.11
N LEU A 8 -8.91 -3.66 -8.98
CA LEU A 8 -7.88 -3.23 -8.03
C LEU A 8 -6.79 -4.30 -7.95
N CYS A 9 -5.55 -3.92 -8.22
CA CYS A 9 -4.39 -4.80 -8.11
C CYS A 9 -3.55 -4.42 -6.89
N LEU A 10 -3.45 -5.33 -5.92
CA LEU A 10 -2.60 -5.18 -4.74
C LEU A 10 -1.29 -5.95 -4.99
N LEU A 11 -0.20 -5.22 -5.15
CA LEU A 11 1.11 -5.81 -5.43
C LEU A 11 1.75 -6.36 -4.15
N CYS A 12 2.49 -7.46 -4.26
CA CYS A 12 3.38 -7.92 -3.21
C CYS A 12 4.64 -7.05 -3.18
N ASP A 13 5.05 -6.61 -1.99
CA ASP A 13 6.21 -5.74 -1.76
C ASP A 13 7.55 -6.49 -1.91
N GLU A 14 7.58 -7.77 -1.56
CA GLU A 14 8.74 -8.66 -1.73
C GLU A 14 8.90 -9.15 -3.18
N ASP A 15 7.79 -9.34 -3.89
CA ASP A 15 7.78 -9.86 -5.25
C ASP A 15 6.77 -9.13 -6.14
N PHE A 16 7.27 -8.13 -6.88
CA PHE A 16 6.45 -7.33 -7.79
C PHE A 16 5.79 -8.13 -8.92
N THR A 17 6.17 -9.40 -9.11
CA THR A 17 5.53 -10.30 -10.09
C THR A 17 4.25 -10.94 -9.54
N ARG A 18 3.98 -10.79 -8.25
CA ARG A 18 2.80 -11.33 -7.55
C ARG A 18 1.85 -10.20 -7.18
N TYR A 19 0.56 -10.45 -7.39
CA TYR A 19 -0.48 -9.52 -7.00
C TYR A 19 -1.79 -10.24 -6.70
N ILE A 20 -2.67 -9.57 -5.96
CA ILE A 20 -4.07 -9.93 -5.80
C ILE A 20 -4.87 -9.00 -6.72
N GLU A 21 -5.70 -9.57 -7.58
CA GLU A 21 -6.67 -8.82 -8.39
C GLU A 21 -8.05 -8.93 -7.74
N ILE A 22 -8.69 -7.79 -7.50
CA ILE A 22 -10.08 -7.68 -7.03
C ILE A 22 -10.88 -6.99 -8.11
N ARG A 23 -11.93 -7.64 -8.64
CA ARG A 23 -12.86 -7.08 -9.61
C ARG A 23 -14.26 -6.97 -9.02
N GLY A 24 -14.99 -5.94 -9.45
CA GLY A 24 -16.38 -5.73 -9.08
C GLY A 24 -16.82 -4.32 -9.43
N HIS A 25 -17.56 -3.67 -8.54
CA HIS A 25 -18.03 -2.31 -8.73
C HIS A 25 -17.73 -1.40 -7.54
N ALA A 26 -17.55 -0.11 -7.82
CA ALA A 26 -17.29 0.92 -6.81
C ALA A 26 -18.56 1.72 -6.47
N VAL A 27 -18.76 1.96 -5.18
CA VAL A 27 -19.70 2.94 -4.64
C VAL A 27 -18.88 4.13 -4.14
N LEU A 28 -19.29 5.33 -4.54
CA LEU A 28 -18.64 6.59 -4.14
C LEU A 28 -19.59 7.36 -3.22
N GLU A 29 -19.11 7.74 -2.04
CA GLU A 29 -19.86 8.49 -1.04
C GLU A 29 -19.02 9.66 -0.54
N ASP A 30 -19.65 10.81 -0.29
CA ASP A 30 -18.98 11.95 0.33
C ASP A 30 -18.61 11.62 1.78
N ASP A 31 -17.38 11.90 2.19
CA ASP A 31 -16.91 11.65 3.56
C ASP A 31 -17.12 12.90 4.43
N LEU A 32 -18.40 13.21 4.70
CA LEU A 32 -18.78 14.47 5.36
C LEU A 32 -18.29 14.61 6.81
N ASN A 33 -17.89 13.51 7.46
CA ASN A 33 -17.53 13.49 8.87
C ASN A 33 -16.17 12.83 9.17
N SER A 34 -15.44 12.41 8.15
CA SER A 34 -14.12 11.79 8.25
C SER A 34 -14.07 10.57 9.16
N ARG A 35 -15.19 9.94 9.51
CA ARG A 35 -15.24 8.91 10.57
C ARG A 35 -14.43 7.67 10.19
N PHE A 36 -14.59 7.19 8.97
CA PHE A 36 -13.84 6.03 8.48
C PHE A 36 -12.33 6.32 8.44
N PHE A 37 -11.98 7.48 7.86
CA PHE A 37 -10.60 7.91 7.78
C PHE A 37 -9.95 8.10 9.16
N LEU A 38 -10.61 8.77 10.10
CA LEU A 38 -10.08 8.99 11.46
C LEU A 38 -9.93 7.68 12.24
N ALA A 39 -10.86 6.74 12.07
CA ALA A 39 -10.73 5.41 12.66
C ALA A 39 -9.52 4.65 12.09
N MET A 40 -9.28 4.75 10.77
CA MET A 40 -8.10 4.18 10.13
C MET A 40 -6.80 4.87 10.60
N TRP A 41 -6.80 6.19 10.70
CA TRP A 41 -5.66 6.98 11.19
C TRP A 41 -5.27 6.57 12.61
N LYS A 42 -6.23 6.62 13.54
CA LYS A 42 -6.01 6.20 14.93
C LYS A 42 -5.48 4.78 15.02
N ARG A 43 -6.00 3.85 14.22
CA ARG A 43 -5.52 2.46 14.17
C ARG A 43 -4.07 2.34 13.69
N LEU A 44 -3.63 3.18 12.75
CA LEU A 44 -2.30 3.10 12.13
C LEU A 44 -1.23 3.90 12.87
N THR A 45 -1.61 4.97 13.56
CA THR A 45 -0.66 5.93 14.16
C THR A 45 -0.81 6.08 15.66
N ASP A 46 -1.89 5.55 16.26
CA ASP A 46 -2.30 5.79 17.64
C ASP A 46 -2.60 7.27 17.97
N LEU A 47 -2.76 8.13 16.96
CA LEU A 47 -3.12 9.54 17.14
C LEU A 47 -4.63 9.75 16.96
N ASP A 48 -5.24 10.57 17.82
CA ASP A 48 -6.70 10.79 17.84
C ASP A 48 -7.19 11.83 16.81
N SER A 49 -6.28 12.63 16.24
CA SER A 49 -6.60 13.69 15.30
C SER A 49 -5.69 13.69 14.07
N PHE A 50 -6.23 14.18 12.96
CA PHE A 50 -5.51 14.44 11.72
C PHE A 50 -5.83 15.87 11.25
N ASP A 51 -4.81 16.73 11.15
CA ASP A 51 -4.94 18.16 10.85
C ASP A 51 -4.09 18.62 9.64
N PHE A 52 -3.68 17.66 8.80
CA PHE A 52 -2.84 17.94 7.63
C PHE A 52 -3.62 18.35 6.38
N ASP A 53 -4.96 18.35 6.43
CA ASP A 53 -5.78 18.78 5.30
C ASP A 53 -5.75 20.31 5.14
N PRO A 54 -5.52 20.84 3.93
CA PRO A 54 -5.64 22.26 3.68
C PRO A 54 -7.11 22.73 3.82
N PRO A 55 -7.34 24.03 4.07
CA PRO A 55 -8.69 24.58 4.11
C PRO A 55 -9.47 24.27 2.82
N GLY A 56 -10.69 23.75 2.96
CA GLY A 56 -11.56 23.40 1.84
C GLY A 56 -11.24 22.06 1.17
N ALA A 57 -10.37 21.22 1.76
CA ALA A 57 -10.16 19.87 1.27
C ALA A 57 -11.45 19.04 1.31
N GLU A 58 -11.73 18.34 0.21
CA GLU A 58 -12.84 17.40 0.10
C GLU A 58 -12.32 15.96 0.18
N ARG A 59 -13.11 15.08 0.82
CA ARG A 59 -12.81 13.66 0.95
C ARG A 59 -14.01 12.84 0.49
N VAL A 60 -13.71 11.69 -0.10
CA VAL A 60 -14.71 10.71 -0.53
C VAL A 60 -14.30 9.33 -0.03
N THR A 61 -15.29 8.53 0.32
CA THR A 61 -15.10 7.10 0.58
C THR A 61 -15.41 6.33 -0.70
N ILE A 62 -14.46 5.51 -1.13
CA ILE A 62 -14.67 4.55 -2.22
C ILE A 62 -14.81 3.16 -1.60
N THR A 63 -16.00 2.59 -1.72
CA THR A 63 -16.26 1.21 -1.30
C THR A 63 -16.23 0.31 -2.53
N VAL A 64 -15.30 -0.64 -2.55
CA VAL A 64 -15.23 -1.66 -3.61
C VAL A 64 -16.02 -2.89 -3.18
N ILE A 65 -17.13 -3.16 -3.86
CA ILE A 65 -17.89 -4.40 -3.69
C ILE A 65 -17.25 -5.46 -4.59
N ALA A 66 -16.49 -6.36 -3.97
CA ALA A 66 -15.78 -7.41 -4.67
C ALA A 66 -16.75 -8.48 -5.19
N GLU A 67 -16.66 -8.79 -6.48
CA GLU A 67 -17.41 -9.86 -7.14
C GLU A 67 -16.49 -11.03 -7.54
N GLN A 68 -15.20 -10.72 -7.79
CA GLN A 68 -14.18 -11.72 -8.07
C GLN A 68 -12.86 -11.32 -7.40
N VAL A 69 -12.19 -12.31 -6.79
CA VAL A 69 -10.83 -12.18 -6.27
C VAL A 69 -9.98 -13.25 -6.92
N SER A 70 -8.79 -12.89 -7.39
CA SER A 70 -7.85 -13.83 -7.99
C SER A 70 -6.39 -13.48 -7.69
N THR A 71 -5.50 -14.44 -7.86
CA THR A 71 -4.05 -14.29 -7.64
C THR A 71 -3.26 -14.82 -8.84
N PRO A 72 -3.42 -14.20 -10.02
CA PRO A 72 -2.70 -14.62 -11.22
C PRO A 72 -1.20 -14.35 -11.09
N LEU A 73 -0.40 -15.08 -11.86
CA LEU A 73 1.05 -14.86 -11.94
C LEU A 73 1.36 -13.94 -13.11
N LEU A 74 2.14 -12.87 -12.87
CA LEU A 74 2.69 -12.09 -13.98
C LEU A 74 3.63 -12.99 -14.81
N TYR A 75 3.53 -12.85 -16.13
CA TYR A 75 4.31 -13.62 -17.10
C TYR A 75 4.20 -15.14 -16.93
N GLY A 76 3.09 -15.64 -16.35
CA GLY A 76 2.91 -17.06 -16.04
C GLY A 76 3.91 -17.60 -15.03
N GLY A 77 4.45 -16.75 -14.14
CA GLY A 77 5.42 -17.14 -13.12
C GLY A 77 6.87 -17.22 -13.61
N LYS A 78 7.14 -16.87 -14.87
CA LYS A 78 8.51 -16.96 -15.43
C LYS A 78 9.51 -15.99 -14.79
N MET A 79 9.02 -14.92 -14.14
CA MET A 79 9.89 -13.91 -13.51
C MET A 79 10.05 -14.07 -12.00
N SER A 80 9.27 -14.90 -11.32
CA SER A 80 9.32 -15.04 -9.86
C SER A 80 10.64 -15.64 -9.35
N ALA A 81 11.39 -16.35 -10.20
CA ALA A 81 12.72 -16.87 -9.88
C ALA A 81 13.81 -15.78 -9.82
N ASN A 82 13.61 -14.62 -10.46
CA ASN A 82 14.62 -13.56 -10.57
C ASN A 82 14.55 -12.55 -9.41
N THR A 83 13.46 -12.54 -8.65
CA THR A 83 13.27 -11.59 -7.53
C THR A 83 14.07 -11.97 -6.28
N GLN A 84 14.69 -13.15 -6.25
CA GLN A 84 15.57 -13.61 -5.14
C GLN A 84 16.93 -12.86 -5.05
N HIS A 85 17.18 -11.84 -5.88
CA HIS A 85 18.46 -11.12 -5.90
C HIS A 85 18.35 -9.65 -5.45
N LYS A 86 17.85 -9.42 -4.23
CA LYS A 86 18.32 -8.27 -3.44
C LYS A 86 19.34 -8.81 -2.42
N PRO A 87 20.66 -8.72 -2.67
CA PRO A 87 21.61 -8.94 -1.60
C PRO A 87 21.30 -7.94 -0.47
N ASN A 88 21.22 -8.43 0.76
CA ASN A 88 21.03 -7.63 1.97
C ASN A 88 21.91 -6.37 1.91
N ALA A 89 21.28 -5.21 1.77
CA ALA A 89 22.00 -3.95 1.81
C ALA A 89 22.44 -3.68 3.26
N ILE A 90 23.73 -3.96 3.49
CA ILE A 90 24.64 -3.28 4.43
C ILE A 90 24.42 -3.61 5.92
N ALA A 91 25.29 -4.49 6.42
CA ALA A 91 25.55 -4.68 7.85
C ALA A 91 25.97 -3.33 8.51
N PRO A 92 25.68 -3.10 9.81
CA PRO A 92 26.05 -1.85 10.46
C PRO A 92 27.57 -1.68 10.47
N ASN A 93 28.06 -0.58 9.92
CA ASN A 93 29.45 -0.16 10.05
C ASN A 93 29.78 0.04 11.53
N THR A 94 30.48 -0.90 12.16
CA THR A 94 31.24 -0.64 13.38
C THR A 94 32.32 0.37 13.03
N HIS A 95 32.17 1.62 13.49
CA HIS A 95 33.25 2.59 13.56
C HIS A 95 34.37 2.02 14.44
N GLN A 96 35.38 1.43 13.82
CA GLN A 96 36.67 1.20 14.47
C GLN A 96 37.36 2.57 14.61
N ALA A 97 37.67 2.96 15.83
CA ALA A 97 38.50 4.13 16.11
C ALA A 97 39.92 3.90 15.54
N PRO A 98 40.61 4.93 15.02
CA PRO A 98 41.97 4.78 14.51
C PRO A 98 42.93 4.42 15.65
N PRO A 99 43.98 3.62 15.37
CA PRO A 99 44.98 3.25 16.38
C PRO A 99 45.75 4.50 16.86
N PRO A 100 46.22 4.51 18.12
CA PRO A 100 47.02 5.62 18.62
C PRO A 100 48.36 5.69 17.88
N THR A 101 48.73 6.91 17.47
CA THR A 101 50.03 7.25 16.87
C THR A 101 51.15 7.03 17.90
N PRO A 102 52.36 6.57 17.48
CA PRO A 102 53.47 6.19 18.38
C PRO A 102 53.96 7.29 19.32
#